data_AF-A0A7V5STM2-F1
#
_entry.id   AF-A0A7V5STM2-F1
#
_cell.length_a   1.000
_cell.length_b   1.000
_cell.length_c   1.000
_cell.angle_alpha   90.00
_cell.angle_beta   90.00
_cell.angle_gamma   90.00
#
_symmetry.space_group_name_H-M   'P 1'
#
loop_
_entity.id
_entity.type
_entity.pdbx_description
1 polymer ?
#
loop_
_entity_poly.entity_id
_entity_poly.type
_entity_poly.pdbx_seq_one_letter_code
_entity_poly.pdbx_strand_id
1 'polypeptide(L)'
;MNIQESKLKLEKFHKRIILLILIFLIVIARFYFSTIHEILGFLIYSLIILILILAINSIPFIGLITSLRLNINNLNNILLNDLSLTQNNLITWWFKLSIFISFLVQIFVDYKIISFIFYILGFGKYNIRTLSKFKNYALINCNIIDGKKNSDIIYNGIILVENIYSKNESKSEKFVDENNSFNIDSNFIGIIKAVGIKDNVKIPESYKIIDLKNKFVLPGLINAHAHLIGSGKPSGIFKLKPEFIEKIIFLLESKIVQSIIFKLMKKNVRISLNAGITTIRCLGDAKFLDVKLRNKINQNKILGPRLLVAGETICTTGGHGSLYGNVADSKTEFKKHVRNNISKGVDLIKIISTGGVMDAQKVSDAGKPQMTIDEIEVVTSEAHRANLKVAAHCESTKGIEEALIAGVDTIEHGAPLNSK
;
A
#
# COMPACT_ATOMS: atom_id res chain seq x y z
N MET A 1 -21.55 18.98 1.81
CA MET A 1 -22.13 18.93 0.46
C MET A 1 -23.60 18.61 0.62
N ASN A 2 -24.49 19.45 0.09
CA ASN A 2 -25.92 19.46 0.45
C ASN A 2 -26.65 18.22 -0.13
N ILE A 3 -27.53 17.58 0.65
CA ILE A 3 -28.20 16.30 0.34
C ILE A 3 -28.98 16.36 -0.99
N GLN A 4 -29.53 17.53 -1.31
CA GLN A 4 -30.21 17.80 -2.58
C GLN A 4 -29.28 17.72 -3.80
N GLU A 5 -28.04 18.15 -3.67
CA GLU A 5 -27.07 18.14 -4.78
C GLU A 5 -26.58 16.72 -5.08
N SER A 6 -26.47 15.87 -4.04
CA SER A 6 -26.19 14.43 -4.20
C SER A 6 -27.35 13.67 -4.82
N LYS A 7 -28.62 13.98 -4.44
CA LYS A 7 -29.80 13.36 -5.06
C LYS A 7 -29.89 13.68 -6.56
N LEU A 8 -29.68 14.93 -6.93
CA LEU A 8 -29.72 15.36 -8.34
C LEU A 8 -28.61 14.73 -9.18
N LYS A 9 -27.40 14.56 -8.61
CA LYS A 9 -26.30 13.86 -9.29
C LYS A 9 -26.58 12.36 -9.44
N LEU A 10 -27.22 11.72 -8.44
CA LEU A 10 -27.60 10.31 -8.50
C LEU A 10 -28.70 10.06 -9.56
N GLU A 11 -29.72 10.92 -9.62
CA GLU A 11 -30.77 10.82 -10.64
C GLU A 11 -30.24 11.00 -12.06
N LYS A 12 -29.35 11.99 -12.28
CA LYS A 12 -28.69 12.19 -13.59
C LYS A 12 -27.82 10.99 -13.98
N PHE A 13 -27.18 10.33 -13.01
CA PHE A 13 -26.36 9.14 -13.22
C PHE A 13 -27.22 7.92 -13.58
N HIS A 14 -28.32 7.68 -12.86
CA HIS A 14 -29.25 6.58 -13.15
C HIS A 14 -29.88 6.73 -14.55
N LYS A 15 -30.28 7.95 -14.94
CA LYS A 15 -30.80 8.23 -16.28
C LYS A 15 -29.78 7.91 -17.39
N ARG A 16 -28.49 8.20 -17.16
CA ARG A 16 -27.41 7.88 -18.13
C ARG A 16 -27.15 6.39 -18.26
N ILE A 17 -27.18 5.63 -17.16
CA ILE A 17 -27.01 4.16 -17.20
C ILE A 17 -28.19 3.50 -17.92
N ILE A 18 -29.42 3.90 -17.61
CA ILE A 18 -30.62 3.38 -18.28
C ILE A 18 -30.56 3.65 -19.79
N LEU A 19 -30.12 4.85 -20.18
CA LEU A 19 -29.93 5.20 -21.60
C LEU A 19 -28.88 4.32 -22.29
N LEU A 20 -27.74 4.05 -21.63
CA LEU A 20 -26.69 3.18 -22.18
C LEU A 20 -27.16 1.72 -22.31
N ILE A 21 -27.92 1.21 -21.35
CA ILE A 21 -28.51 -0.13 -21.40
C ILE A 21 -29.53 -0.22 -22.54
N LEU A 22 -30.38 0.79 -22.71
CA LEU A 22 -31.32 0.87 -23.84
C LEU A 22 -30.60 0.88 -25.20
N ILE A 23 -29.55 1.70 -25.34
CA ILE A 23 -28.75 1.75 -26.58
C ILE A 23 -28.12 0.38 -26.86
N PHE A 24 -27.56 -0.27 -25.84
CA PHE A 24 -26.95 -1.58 -25.98
C PHE A 24 -27.96 -2.66 -26.38
N LEU A 25 -29.15 -2.66 -25.77
CA LEU A 25 -30.23 -3.58 -26.11
C LEU A 25 -30.74 -3.34 -27.54
N ILE A 26 -30.81 -2.08 -28.00
CA ILE A 26 -31.17 -1.74 -29.38
C ILE A 26 -30.12 -2.26 -30.37
N VAL A 27 -28.83 -2.11 -30.05
CA VAL A 27 -27.73 -2.61 -30.90
C VAL A 27 -27.79 -4.12 -31.00
N ILE A 28 -27.94 -4.84 -29.87
CA ILE A 28 -28.09 -6.29 -29.87
C ILE A 28 -29.32 -6.72 -30.66
N ALA A 29 -30.46 -6.07 -30.43
CA ALA A 29 -31.69 -6.42 -31.14
C ALA A 29 -31.52 -6.28 -32.65
N ARG A 30 -30.83 -5.23 -33.12
CA ARG A 30 -30.56 -4.99 -34.55
C ARG A 30 -29.59 -6.00 -35.17
N PHE A 31 -28.75 -6.64 -34.37
CA PHE A 31 -27.84 -7.70 -34.83
C PHE A 31 -28.51 -9.07 -34.93
N TYR A 32 -29.53 -9.33 -34.10
CA TYR A 32 -30.13 -10.67 -33.97
C TYR A 32 -31.53 -10.80 -34.56
N PHE A 33 -32.22 -9.69 -34.82
CA PHE A 33 -33.58 -9.69 -35.37
C PHE A 33 -33.64 -8.90 -36.67
N SER A 34 -34.26 -9.50 -37.67
CA SER A 34 -34.29 -8.97 -39.04
C SER A 34 -35.49 -8.06 -39.28
N THR A 35 -36.54 -8.17 -38.46
CA THR A 35 -37.77 -7.40 -38.62
C THR A 35 -38.00 -6.42 -37.47
N ILE A 36 -38.61 -5.28 -37.79
CA ILE A 36 -38.92 -4.22 -36.81
C ILE A 36 -39.84 -4.74 -35.70
N HIS A 37 -40.78 -5.63 -36.00
CA HIS A 37 -41.68 -6.20 -35.01
C HIS A 37 -40.97 -7.08 -33.97
N GLU A 38 -39.97 -7.86 -34.36
CA GLU A 38 -39.15 -8.68 -33.45
C GLU A 38 -38.24 -7.81 -32.56
N ILE A 39 -37.64 -6.76 -33.15
CA ILE A 39 -36.84 -5.78 -32.39
C ILE A 39 -37.70 -5.09 -31.33
N LEU A 40 -38.90 -4.61 -31.70
CA LEU A 40 -39.82 -3.98 -30.75
C LEU A 40 -40.29 -4.96 -29.68
N GLY A 41 -40.61 -6.20 -30.03
CA GLY A 41 -40.99 -7.25 -29.08
C GLY A 41 -39.89 -7.51 -28.04
N PHE A 42 -38.63 -7.64 -28.50
CA PHE A 42 -37.47 -7.83 -27.62
C PHE A 42 -37.23 -6.63 -26.70
N LEU A 43 -37.34 -5.40 -27.23
CA LEU A 43 -37.14 -4.19 -26.44
C LEU A 43 -38.23 -4.01 -25.37
N ILE A 44 -39.50 -4.25 -25.73
CA ILE A 44 -40.63 -4.17 -24.78
C ILE A 44 -40.46 -5.24 -23.68
N TYR A 45 -40.13 -6.48 -24.05
CA TYR A 45 -39.93 -7.56 -23.08
C TYR A 45 -38.74 -7.29 -22.14
N SER A 46 -37.63 -6.80 -22.69
CA SER A 46 -36.45 -6.41 -21.90
C SER A 46 -36.73 -5.25 -20.96
N LEU A 47 -37.56 -4.28 -21.40
CA LEU A 47 -37.99 -3.16 -20.57
C LEU A 47 -38.91 -3.62 -19.43
N ILE A 48 -39.84 -4.55 -19.69
CA ILE A 48 -40.71 -5.14 -18.65
C ILE A 48 -39.88 -5.89 -17.62
N ILE A 49 -38.90 -6.69 -18.04
CA ILE A 49 -37.99 -7.38 -17.12
C ILE A 49 -37.18 -6.38 -16.29
N LEU A 50 -36.67 -5.32 -16.91
CA LEU A 50 -35.92 -4.28 -16.21
C LEU A 50 -36.81 -3.54 -15.18
N ILE A 51 -38.06 -3.24 -15.53
CA ILE A 51 -39.04 -2.65 -14.63
C ILE A 51 -39.36 -3.61 -13.47
N LEU A 52 -39.55 -4.91 -13.75
CA LEU A 52 -39.77 -5.92 -12.71
C LEU A 52 -38.56 -6.02 -11.77
N ILE A 53 -37.34 -6.05 -12.29
CA ILE A 53 -36.11 -6.08 -11.47
C ILE A 53 -35.99 -4.81 -10.62
N LEU A 54 -36.33 -3.64 -11.16
CA LEU A 54 -36.29 -2.36 -10.43
C LEU A 54 -37.43 -2.23 -9.41
N ALA A 55 -38.59 -2.81 -9.68
CA ALA A 55 -39.74 -2.84 -8.78
C ALA A 55 -39.56 -3.87 -7.64
N ILE A 56 -38.86 -4.99 -7.88
CA ILE A 56 -38.59 -6.07 -6.92
C ILE A 56 -37.34 -5.73 -6.07
N ASN A 57 -37.29 -4.51 -5.54
CA ASN A 57 -36.35 -4.15 -4.46
C ASN A 57 -36.98 -4.37 -3.06
N SER A 58 -38.01 -5.22 -2.96
CA SER A 58 -38.66 -5.61 -1.71
C SER A 58 -39.02 -7.10 -1.74
N ILE A 59 -38.38 -7.91 -0.88
CA ILE A 59 -38.65 -9.34 -0.52
C ILE A 59 -37.70 -10.39 -1.18
N PRO A 60 -37.12 -11.35 -0.41
CA PRO A 60 -36.01 -12.20 -0.87
C PRO A 60 -36.46 -13.50 -1.55
N PHE A 61 -35.86 -13.77 -2.72
CA PHE A 61 -36.14 -14.87 -3.65
C PHE A 61 -35.63 -16.27 -3.21
N ILE A 62 -35.29 -16.45 -1.93
CA ILE A 62 -34.71 -17.71 -1.42
C ILE A 62 -35.78 -18.80 -1.25
N GLY A 63 -37.05 -18.44 -1.07
CA GLY A 63 -38.15 -19.40 -0.86
C GLY A 63 -38.64 -20.13 -2.12
N LEU A 64 -38.50 -19.52 -3.31
CA LEU A 64 -39.05 -20.07 -4.56
C LEU A 64 -38.17 -21.17 -5.17
N ILE A 65 -36.85 -21.06 -4.99
CA ILE A 65 -35.90 -22.08 -5.49
C ILE A 65 -35.96 -23.35 -4.62
N THR A 66 -36.30 -23.22 -3.33
CA THR A 66 -36.56 -24.37 -2.46
C THR A 66 -37.89 -25.06 -2.76
N SER A 67 -38.92 -24.35 -3.25
CA SER A 67 -40.19 -24.98 -3.62
C SER A 67 -40.14 -25.71 -4.97
N LEU A 68 -39.28 -25.28 -5.90
CA LEU A 68 -39.06 -25.95 -7.19
C LEU A 68 -38.09 -27.14 -7.12
N ARG A 69 -37.48 -27.40 -5.95
CA ARG A 69 -36.58 -28.54 -5.73
C ARG A 69 -37.30 -29.83 -5.33
N LEU A 70 -38.62 -29.78 -5.17
CA LEU A 70 -39.46 -30.97 -5.05
C LEU A 70 -40.05 -31.31 -6.43
N ASN A 71 -39.76 -32.53 -6.88
CA ASN A 71 -40.35 -33.24 -8.02
C ASN A 71 -39.64 -33.25 -9.39
N ILE A 72 -38.31 -33.15 -9.42
CA ILE A 72 -37.52 -33.43 -10.65
C ILE A 72 -37.58 -34.92 -11.06
N ASN A 73 -37.92 -35.85 -10.16
CA ASN A 73 -37.99 -37.28 -10.51
C ASN A 73 -39.30 -37.68 -11.24
N ASN A 74 -40.38 -36.90 -11.14
CA ASN A 74 -41.63 -37.17 -11.88
C ASN A 74 -41.68 -36.53 -13.28
N LEU A 75 -40.81 -35.57 -13.59
CA LEU A 75 -40.78 -34.90 -14.90
C LEU A 75 -40.05 -35.74 -15.98
N ASN A 76 -39.08 -36.57 -15.60
CA ASN A 76 -38.34 -37.40 -16.56
C ASN A 76 -39.22 -38.47 -17.24
N ASN A 77 -40.29 -38.95 -16.60
CA ASN A 77 -41.20 -39.94 -17.19
C ASN A 77 -42.27 -39.32 -18.10
N ILE A 78 -42.49 -38.01 -18.05
CA ILE A 78 -43.45 -37.31 -18.93
C ILE A 78 -42.75 -36.82 -20.21
N LEU A 79 -41.43 -36.62 -20.19
CA LEU A 79 -40.69 -35.96 -21.28
C LEU A 79 -40.13 -36.89 -22.36
N LEU A 80 -40.10 -38.22 -22.14
CA LEU A 80 -39.44 -39.14 -23.09
C LEU A 80 -40.38 -39.88 -24.04
N ASN A 81 -41.71 -39.86 -23.83
CA ASN A 81 -42.64 -40.60 -24.69
C ASN A 81 -43.52 -39.75 -25.63
N ASP A 82 -43.59 -38.42 -25.49
CA ASP A 82 -44.56 -37.60 -26.25
C ASP A 82 -43.98 -36.43 -27.06
N LEU A 83 -42.68 -36.39 -27.32
CA LEU A 83 -42.08 -35.33 -28.16
C LEU A 83 -41.12 -35.88 -29.21
N SER A 84 -41.61 -36.83 -30.01
CA SER A 84 -41.23 -36.88 -31.42
C SER A 84 -42.11 -35.88 -32.16
N LEU A 85 -41.61 -34.68 -32.45
CA LEU A 85 -42.05 -33.90 -33.61
C LEU A 85 -41.09 -32.74 -33.89
N THR A 86 -40.53 -32.85 -35.08
CA THR A 86 -39.78 -31.89 -35.86
C THR A 86 -40.52 -30.55 -36.03
N GLN A 87 -39.75 -29.46 -36.15
CA GLN A 87 -40.15 -28.09 -36.48
C GLN A 87 -40.96 -27.31 -35.43
N ASN A 88 -40.25 -26.83 -34.41
CA ASN A 88 -40.35 -25.42 -34.00
C ASN A 88 -39.11 -25.03 -33.20
N ASN A 89 -38.07 -24.58 -33.92
CA ASN A 89 -36.79 -24.15 -33.33
C ASN A 89 -36.91 -22.91 -32.45
N LEU A 90 -38.03 -22.18 -32.45
CA LEU A 90 -38.19 -21.04 -31.55
C LEU A 90 -38.30 -21.51 -30.10
N ILE A 91 -39.20 -22.42 -29.75
CA ILE A 91 -39.49 -22.76 -28.35
C ILE A 91 -38.27 -23.44 -27.68
N THR A 92 -37.53 -24.26 -28.42
CA THR A 92 -36.28 -24.86 -27.94
C THR A 92 -35.13 -23.84 -27.84
N TRP A 93 -35.12 -22.81 -28.68
CA TRP A 93 -34.15 -21.72 -28.60
C TRP A 93 -34.46 -20.74 -27.47
N TRP A 94 -35.73 -20.39 -27.24
CA TRP A 94 -36.19 -19.59 -26.09
C TRP A 94 -35.89 -20.31 -24.76
N PHE A 95 -36.04 -21.62 -24.70
CA PHE A 95 -35.71 -22.42 -23.53
C PHE A 95 -34.18 -22.52 -23.31
N LYS A 96 -33.40 -22.66 -24.38
CA LYS A 96 -31.93 -22.60 -24.30
C LYS A 96 -31.41 -21.21 -23.92
N LEU A 97 -32.06 -20.15 -24.42
CA LEU A 97 -31.73 -18.76 -24.12
C LEU A 97 -32.10 -18.41 -22.67
N SER A 98 -33.21 -18.91 -22.14
CA SER A 98 -33.58 -18.71 -20.73
C SER A 98 -32.65 -19.45 -19.77
N ILE A 99 -32.19 -20.66 -20.13
CA ILE A 99 -31.14 -21.38 -19.39
C ILE A 99 -29.81 -20.63 -19.48
N PHE A 100 -29.44 -20.12 -20.66
CA PHE A 100 -28.20 -19.37 -20.87
C PHE A 100 -28.19 -18.02 -20.15
N ILE A 101 -29.30 -17.28 -20.17
CA ILE A 101 -29.48 -16.04 -19.41
C ILE A 101 -29.50 -16.34 -17.92
N SER A 102 -30.16 -17.41 -17.47
CA SER A 102 -30.12 -17.82 -16.06
C SER A 102 -28.70 -18.21 -15.64
N PHE A 103 -27.95 -18.91 -16.49
CA PHE A 103 -26.54 -19.25 -16.24
C PHE A 103 -25.63 -18.01 -16.24
N LEU A 104 -25.88 -17.04 -17.11
CA LEU A 104 -25.19 -15.74 -17.10
C LEU A 104 -25.51 -14.95 -15.84
N VAL A 105 -26.79 -14.86 -15.45
CA VAL A 105 -27.22 -14.22 -14.19
C VAL A 105 -26.61 -14.95 -13.00
N GLN A 106 -26.59 -16.28 -13.01
CA GLN A 106 -25.94 -17.11 -11.99
C GLN A 106 -24.42 -16.86 -11.97
N ILE A 107 -23.74 -16.72 -13.12
CA ILE A 107 -22.34 -16.31 -13.19
C ILE A 107 -22.16 -14.88 -12.64
N PHE A 108 -23.06 -13.95 -12.94
CA PHE A 108 -23.01 -12.57 -12.44
C PHE A 108 -23.27 -12.47 -10.92
N VAL A 109 -24.03 -13.43 -10.37
CA VAL A 109 -24.38 -13.52 -8.94
C VAL A 109 -23.34 -14.31 -8.16
N ASP A 110 -22.88 -15.46 -8.67
CA ASP A 110 -21.96 -16.39 -8.00
C ASP A 110 -20.49 -15.98 -8.19
N TYR A 111 -20.09 -15.64 -9.42
CA TYR A 111 -18.85 -14.92 -9.60
C TYR A 111 -19.15 -13.47 -9.31
N LYS A 112 -18.54 -12.95 -8.24
CA LYS A 112 -18.55 -11.56 -7.80
C LYS A 112 -18.00 -10.58 -8.87
N ILE A 113 -18.44 -10.66 -10.13
CA ILE A 113 -18.05 -9.83 -11.27
C ILE A 113 -18.64 -8.44 -11.09
N ILE A 114 -19.82 -8.31 -10.50
CA ILE A 114 -20.30 -7.01 -10.03
C ILE A 114 -19.33 -6.46 -8.98
N SER A 115 -18.89 -7.26 -8.00
CA SER A 115 -17.87 -6.80 -7.05
C SER A 115 -16.52 -6.49 -7.71
N PHE A 116 -16.15 -7.18 -8.80
CA PHE A 116 -14.92 -6.98 -9.56
C PHE A 116 -14.98 -5.73 -10.46
N ILE A 117 -16.14 -5.44 -11.05
CA ILE A 117 -16.42 -4.22 -11.82
C ILE A 117 -16.53 -3.03 -10.87
N PHE A 118 -17.17 -3.18 -9.70
CA PHE A 118 -17.18 -2.17 -8.65
C PHE A 118 -15.78 -1.96 -8.04
N TYR A 119 -14.92 -2.98 -8.02
CA TYR A 119 -13.51 -2.90 -7.62
C TYR A 119 -12.64 -2.20 -8.70
N ILE A 120 -12.86 -2.50 -9.99
CA ILE A 120 -12.18 -1.84 -11.13
C ILE A 120 -12.65 -0.38 -11.30
N LEU A 121 -13.92 -0.09 -11.03
CA LEU A 121 -14.53 1.25 -11.15
C LEU A 121 -14.55 2.05 -9.84
N GLY A 122 -13.95 1.53 -8.75
CA GLY A 122 -13.75 2.28 -7.50
C GLY A 122 -14.99 2.47 -6.61
N PHE A 123 -16.09 1.77 -6.86
CA PHE A 123 -17.28 1.78 -6.01
C PHE A 123 -17.17 0.72 -4.90
N GLY A 124 -16.21 0.86 -4.00
CA GLY A 124 -16.22 0.11 -2.73
C GLY A 124 -17.40 0.54 -1.86
N LYS A 125 -18.07 -0.44 -1.21
CA LYS A 125 -19.14 -0.30 -0.20
C LYS A 125 -19.24 1.12 0.41
N TYR A 126 -20.31 1.83 0.07
CA TYR A 126 -20.68 3.07 0.78
C TYR A 126 -21.25 2.73 2.15
N ASN A 127 -20.38 2.41 3.10
CA ASN A 127 -20.70 2.64 4.50
C ASN A 127 -20.76 4.16 4.68
N ILE A 128 -21.93 4.69 5.03
CA ILE A 128 -22.07 6.04 5.56
C ILE A 128 -21.34 6.04 6.92
N ARG A 129 -20.03 6.29 6.88
CA ARG A 129 -19.20 6.47 8.06
C ARG A 129 -19.37 7.91 8.55
N THR A 130 -19.83 8.04 9.78
CA THR A 130 -19.71 9.26 10.57
C THR A 130 -18.26 9.73 10.57
N LEU A 131 -18.01 10.94 10.07
CA LEU A 131 -16.75 11.65 10.34
C LEU A 131 -16.55 11.67 11.86
N SER A 132 -15.38 11.26 12.33
CA SER A 132 -15.04 11.36 13.76
C SER A 132 -15.20 12.82 14.18
N LYS A 133 -16.21 13.11 15.02
CA LYS A 133 -16.46 14.45 15.54
C LYS A 133 -15.26 14.97 16.36
N PHE A 134 -14.46 14.05 16.90
CA PHE A 134 -13.30 14.36 17.72
C PHE A 134 -12.03 14.37 16.87
N LYS A 135 -11.35 15.53 16.92
CA LYS A 135 -10.03 15.72 16.32
C LYS A 135 -8.92 15.40 17.32
N ASN A 136 -9.10 15.67 18.61
CA ASN A 136 -8.05 15.54 19.62
C ASN A 136 -8.25 14.30 20.52
N TYR A 137 -7.18 13.80 21.11
CA TYR A 137 -7.18 12.58 21.92
C TYR A 137 -6.53 12.81 23.29
N ALA A 138 -7.15 12.28 24.34
CA ALA A 138 -6.58 12.22 25.69
C ALA A 138 -6.37 10.75 26.06
N LEU A 139 -5.11 10.33 26.16
CA LEU A 139 -4.72 9.00 26.60
C LEU A 139 -4.59 9.05 28.12
N ILE A 140 -5.42 8.33 28.88
CA ILE A 140 -5.47 8.44 30.35
C ILE A 140 -5.15 7.11 31.04
N ASN A 141 -4.82 7.18 32.33
CA ASN A 141 -4.50 6.04 33.20
C ASN A 141 -3.35 5.15 32.66
N CYS A 142 -2.45 5.72 31.87
CA CYS A 142 -1.34 4.98 31.25
C CYS A 142 -0.09 5.00 32.11
N ASN A 143 0.76 3.98 31.98
CA ASN A 143 2.12 4.02 32.53
C ASN A 143 3.05 4.53 31.43
N ILE A 144 3.65 5.70 31.61
CA ILE A 144 4.41 6.37 30.55
C ILE A 144 5.90 6.13 30.73
N ILE A 145 6.54 5.60 29.70
CA ILE A 145 8.01 5.57 29.56
C ILE A 145 8.35 6.61 28.50
N ASP A 146 8.91 7.75 28.90
CA ASP A 146 9.06 8.91 28.00
C ASP A 146 10.28 8.84 27.07
N GLY A 147 11.16 7.85 27.29
CA GLY A 147 12.36 7.60 26.49
C GLY A 147 13.57 8.49 26.83
N LYS A 148 13.49 9.33 27.86
CA LYS A 148 14.63 10.12 28.31
C LYS A 148 15.56 9.28 29.20
N LYS A 149 16.86 9.52 29.06
CA LYS A 149 17.88 8.88 29.89
C LYS A 149 17.62 9.22 31.37
N ASN A 150 17.60 8.20 32.23
CA ASN A 150 17.40 8.32 33.67
C ASN A 150 16.03 8.91 34.09
N SER A 151 15.01 8.88 33.23
CA SER A 151 13.65 9.24 33.64
C SER A 151 12.95 8.05 34.29
N ASP A 152 12.24 8.32 35.39
CA ASP A 152 11.33 7.35 36.00
C ASP A 152 10.04 7.18 35.16
N ILE A 153 9.35 6.07 35.41
CA ILE A 153 8.05 5.78 34.81
C ILE A 153 6.98 6.66 35.47
N ILE A 154 6.17 7.36 34.67
CA ILE A 154 5.02 8.10 35.17
C ILE A 154 3.83 7.14 35.25
N TYR A 155 3.48 6.72 36.45
CA TYR A 155 2.29 5.91 36.72
C TYR A 155 1.02 6.78 36.76
N ASN A 156 -0.11 6.21 36.37
CA ASN A 156 -1.40 6.93 36.27
C ASN A 156 -1.29 8.22 35.44
N GLY A 157 -0.54 8.13 34.34
CA GLY A 157 -0.23 9.24 33.47
C GLY A 157 -1.35 9.60 32.50
N ILE A 158 -1.21 10.80 31.94
CA ILE A 158 -2.03 11.35 30.86
C ILE A 158 -1.14 11.91 29.74
N ILE A 159 -1.60 11.72 28.50
CA ILE A 159 -1.02 12.36 27.31
C ILE A 159 -2.15 13.04 26.53
N LEU A 160 -2.05 14.34 26.31
CA LEU A 160 -2.95 15.10 25.45
C LEU A 160 -2.33 15.23 24.06
N VAL A 161 -3.05 14.77 23.03
CA VAL A 161 -2.67 14.85 21.63
C VAL A 161 -3.67 15.74 20.88
N GLU A 162 -3.16 16.83 20.31
CA GLU A 162 -3.93 17.74 19.47
C GLU A 162 -3.62 17.48 18.00
N ASN A 163 -4.65 17.25 17.19
CA ASN A 163 -4.50 17.04 15.76
C ASN A 163 -4.69 18.35 15.01
N ILE A 164 -3.61 18.86 14.42
CA ILE A 164 -3.59 20.10 13.65
C ILE A 164 -3.69 19.78 12.17
N TYR A 165 -4.57 20.47 11.45
CA TYR A 165 -4.73 20.29 10.01
C TYR A 165 -3.51 20.83 9.27
N SER A 166 -2.83 19.96 8.53
CA SER A 166 -1.77 20.36 7.59
C SER A 166 -2.43 20.88 6.32
N LYS A 167 -2.34 22.21 6.08
CA LYS A 167 -2.75 22.88 4.84
C LYS A 167 -1.81 22.47 3.69
N ASN A 168 -1.91 21.25 3.20
CA ASN A 168 -1.43 20.93 1.85
C ASN A 168 -2.67 20.68 0.99
N GLU A 169 -2.95 21.62 0.10
CA GLU A 169 -4.10 21.64 -0.81
C GLU A 169 -4.09 20.41 -1.71
N SER A 170 -4.79 19.35 -1.32
CA SER A 170 -5.39 18.42 -2.28
C SER A 170 -6.56 17.72 -1.62
N LYS A 171 -7.63 17.56 -2.41
CA LYS A 171 -8.92 16.96 -2.05
C LYS A 171 -8.73 15.75 -1.13
N SER A 172 -9.59 15.64 -0.11
CA SER A 172 -9.70 14.46 0.76
C SER A 172 -9.85 13.18 -0.07
N GLU A 173 -8.75 12.48 -0.32
CA GLU A 173 -8.78 11.14 -0.91
C GLU A 173 -9.08 10.12 0.20
N LYS A 174 -10.08 9.27 -0.03
CA LYS A 174 -10.44 8.20 0.90
C LYS A 174 -9.32 7.18 0.96
N PHE A 175 -8.82 6.88 2.16
CA PHE A 175 -8.02 5.70 2.40
C PHE A 175 -8.94 4.49 2.48
N VAL A 176 -8.68 3.49 1.63
CA VAL A 176 -9.32 2.18 1.70
C VAL A 176 -8.21 1.16 1.96
N ASP A 177 -8.11 0.68 3.20
CA ASP A 177 -7.32 -0.50 3.57
C ASP A 177 -8.21 -1.74 3.36
N GLU A 178 -7.70 -2.74 2.65
CA GLU A 178 -8.42 -3.97 2.27
C GLU A 178 -8.74 -4.86 3.48
N ASN A 179 -8.05 -4.69 4.63
CA ASN A 179 -8.15 -5.63 5.75
C ASN A 179 -8.43 -5.02 7.13
N ASN A 180 -8.48 -3.69 7.28
CA ASN A 180 -8.90 -3.07 8.54
C ASN A 180 -9.33 -1.62 8.34
N SER A 181 -10.61 -1.34 8.58
CA SER A 181 -11.13 -0.01 8.33
C SER A 181 -10.94 0.94 9.51
N PHE A 182 -9.79 1.59 9.57
CA PHE A 182 -9.63 2.81 10.35
C PHE A 182 -9.70 4.02 9.41
N ASN A 183 -10.67 4.91 9.62
CA ASN A 183 -10.67 6.22 9.00
C ASN A 183 -9.60 7.06 9.69
N ILE A 184 -8.41 7.13 9.09
CA ILE A 184 -7.45 8.18 9.44
C ILE A 184 -7.78 9.32 8.50
N ASP A 185 -8.43 10.37 9.02
CA ASP A 185 -8.50 11.65 8.32
C ASP A 185 -7.06 12.14 8.23
N SER A 186 -6.47 11.91 7.08
CA SER A 186 -5.02 11.82 6.95
C SER A 186 -4.33 13.16 6.88
N ASN A 187 -5.05 14.28 6.97
CA ASN A 187 -4.45 15.61 6.87
C ASN A 187 -4.09 16.20 8.24
N PHE A 188 -4.04 15.39 9.29
CA PHE A 188 -3.73 15.86 10.63
C PHE A 188 -2.35 15.42 11.11
N ILE A 189 -1.59 16.37 11.63
CA ILE A 189 -0.37 16.10 12.41
C ILE A 189 -0.77 16.12 13.88
N GLY A 190 -0.52 15.02 14.60
CA GLY A 190 -0.73 14.93 16.04
C GLY A 190 0.45 15.55 16.79
N ILE A 191 0.16 16.56 17.62
CA ILE A 191 1.13 17.21 18.50
C ILE A 191 0.80 16.86 19.95
N ILE A 192 1.79 16.40 20.70
CA ILE A 192 1.66 16.21 22.14
C ILE A 192 1.62 17.59 22.81
N LYS A 193 0.50 17.91 23.47
CA LYS A 193 0.28 19.20 24.15
C LYS A 193 0.58 19.16 25.64
N ALA A 194 0.40 18.00 26.27
CA ALA A 194 0.73 17.82 27.67
C ALA A 194 1.04 16.35 27.95
N VAL A 195 1.95 16.13 28.91
CA VAL A 195 2.28 14.83 29.50
C VAL A 195 2.41 15.04 31.00
N GLY A 196 1.87 14.15 31.81
CA GLY A 196 2.02 14.25 33.27
C GLY A 196 1.18 13.23 34.02
N ILE A 197 1.02 13.44 35.33
CA ILE A 197 0.09 12.68 36.17
C ILE A 197 -1.33 13.16 35.86
N LYS A 198 -2.27 12.21 35.68
CA LYS A 198 -3.65 12.51 35.26
C LYS A 198 -4.33 13.58 36.12
N ASP A 199 -4.19 13.48 37.44
CA ASP A 199 -4.88 14.36 38.38
C ASP A 199 -4.40 15.82 38.31
N ASN A 200 -3.25 16.07 37.67
CA ASN A 200 -2.67 17.40 37.52
C ASN A 200 -3.01 18.07 36.18
N VAL A 201 -3.74 17.40 35.28
CA VAL A 201 -4.01 17.91 33.92
C VAL A 201 -5.51 17.93 33.64
N LYS A 202 -6.04 19.13 33.38
CA LYS A 202 -7.43 19.30 32.96
C LYS A 202 -7.61 18.86 31.50
N ILE A 203 -8.55 17.92 31.28
CA ILE A 203 -8.88 17.43 29.94
C ILE A 203 -9.96 18.34 29.33
N PRO A 204 -9.73 18.98 28.17
CA PRO A 204 -10.78 19.74 27.49
C PRO A 204 -11.91 18.84 27.00
N GLU A 205 -13.16 19.29 27.09
CA GLU A 205 -14.36 18.51 26.68
C GLU A 205 -14.35 18.09 25.20
N SER A 206 -13.58 18.79 24.36
CA SER A 206 -13.42 18.48 22.94
C SER A 206 -12.52 17.28 22.64
N TYR A 207 -11.84 16.72 23.65
CA TYR A 207 -10.93 15.58 23.49
C TYR A 207 -11.67 14.26 23.59
N LYS A 208 -11.34 13.33 22.69
CA LYS A 208 -11.75 11.93 22.84
C LYS A 208 -10.86 11.23 23.84
N ILE A 209 -11.46 10.72 24.91
CA ILE A 209 -10.75 9.96 25.94
C ILE A 209 -10.49 8.53 25.46
N ILE A 210 -9.25 8.07 25.64
CA ILE A 210 -8.82 6.69 25.47
C ILE A 210 -8.25 6.23 26.81
N ASP A 211 -8.94 5.32 27.48
CA ASP A 211 -8.47 4.72 28.72
C ASP A 211 -7.46 3.60 28.42
N LEU A 212 -6.26 3.74 28.98
CA LEU A 212 -5.14 2.82 28.82
C LEU A 212 -4.71 2.23 30.17
N LYS A 213 -5.65 2.08 31.11
CA LYS A 213 -5.42 1.43 32.41
C LYS A 213 -4.63 0.13 32.25
N ASN A 214 -3.58 -0.01 33.08
CA ASN A 214 -2.66 -1.16 33.09
C ASN A 214 -1.89 -1.38 31.78
N LYS A 215 -1.81 -0.38 30.90
CA LYS A 215 -0.97 -0.42 29.68
C LYS A 215 0.22 0.53 29.82
N PHE A 216 1.29 0.18 29.12
CA PHE A 216 2.45 1.04 28.94
C PHE A 216 2.37 1.80 27.63
N VAL A 217 2.75 3.08 27.66
CA VAL A 217 2.85 3.93 26.48
C VAL A 217 4.30 4.39 26.36
N LEU A 218 4.83 4.24 25.15
CA LEU A 218 6.19 4.63 24.80
C LEU A 218 6.15 5.58 23.58
N PRO A 219 7.18 6.40 23.36
CA PRO A 219 7.46 6.96 22.05
C PRO A 219 7.43 5.87 20.98
N GLY A 220 6.97 6.23 19.79
CA GLY A 220 7.02 5.30 18.67
C GLY A 220 8.46 4.91 18.37
N LEU A 221 8.69 3.61 18.15
CA LEU A 221 10.02 3.06 17.95
C LEU A 221 10.63 3.57 16.65
N ILE A 222 11.96 3.67 16.62
CA ILE A 222 12.73 4.12 15.47
C ILE A 222 13.62 2.96 15.01
N ASN A 223 13.53 2.60 13.74
CA ASN A 223 14.52 1.73 13.12
C ASN A 223 15.48 2.56 12.26
N ALA A 224 16.74 2.65 12.68
CA ALA A 224 17.75 3.48 12.03
C ALA A 224 18.42 2.82 10.80
N HIS A 225 18.11 1.56 10.49
CA HIS A 225 18.68 0.85 9.35
C HIS A 225 17.70 -0.20 8.82
N ALA A 226 17.08 0.07 7.69
CA ALA A 226 16.22 -0.89 7.01
C ALA A 226 16.36 -0.84 5.48
N HIS A 227 16.00 -1.94 4.84
CA HIS A 227 15.80 -2.05 3.40
C HIS A 227 14.36 -2.50 3.17
N LEU A 228 13.54 -1.68 2.50
CA LEU A 228 12.10 -1.92 2.45
C LEU A 228 11.73 -3.05 1.48
N ILE A 229 12.60 -3.37 0.52
CA ILE A 229 12.42 -4.52 -0.37
C ILE A 229 12.53 -5.85 0.39
N GLY A 230 13.36 -5.90 1.44
CA GLY A 230 13.61 -7.10 2.23
C GLY A 230 12.51 -7.36 3.26
N SER A 231 12.22 -8.65 3.50
CA SER A 231 11.30 -9.06 4.58
C SER A 231 12.01 -9.39 5.91
N GLY A 232 13.35 -9.32 5.93
CA GLY A 232 14.18 -9.78 7.06
C GLY A 232 14.26 -11.31 7.22
N LYS A 233 13.47 -12.08 6.46
CA LYS A 233 13.56 -13.55 6.44
C LYS A 233 14.80 -14.00 5.67
N PRO A 234 15.42 -15.13 6.04
CA PRO A 234 16.47 -15.74 5.25
C PRO A 234 16.03 -15.88 3.79
N SER A 235 16.73 -15.20 2.89
CA SER A 235 16.46 -15.24 1.47
C SER A 235 17.58 -16.01 0.79
N GLY A 236 17.23 -17.01 -0.01
CA GLY A 236 18.19 -17.72 -0.87
C GLY A 236 18.67 -16.89 -2.05
N ILE A 237 18.15 -15.67 -2.26
CA ILE A 237 18.46 -14.84 -3.42
C ILE A 237 19.96 -14.50 -3.51
N PHE A 238 20.62 -14.31 -2.36
CA PHE A 238 22.05 -14.02 -2.26
C PHE A 238 22.93 -15.27 -2.35
N LYS A 239 22.33 -16.46 -2.40
CA LYS A 239 23.01 -17.73 -2.72
C LYS A 239 22.95 -18.07 -4.21
N LEU A 240 22.26 -17.26 -5.01
CA LEU A 240 22.18 -17.44 -6.45
C LEU A 240 23.51 -17.05 -7.11
N LYS A 241 23.78 -17.63 -8.28
CA LYS A 241 24.96 -17.25 -9.06
C LYS A 241 24.87 -15.79 -9.52
N PRO A 242 25.99 -15.06 -9.64
CA PRO A 242 26.01 -13.66 -10.05
C PRO A 242 25.21 -13.36 -11.32
N GLU A 243 25.27 -14.24 -12.33
CA GLU A 243 24.57 -14.02 -13.62
C GLU A 243 23.05 -14.04 -13.47
N PHE A 244 22.52 -14.76 -12.47
CA PHE A 244 21.09 -14.75 -12.15
C PHE A 244 20.71 -13.48 -11.40
N ILE A 245 21.57 -13.00 -10.50
CA ILE A 245 21.36 -11.75 -9.77
C ILE A 245 21.33 -10.58 -10.76
N GLU A 246 22.29 -10.52 -11.69
CA GLU A 246 22.32 -9.52 -12.77
C GLU A 246 21.05 -9.52 -13.63
N LYS A 247 20.53 -10.70 -14.00
CA LYS A 247 19.25 -10.80 -14.71
C LYS A 247 18.08 -10.25 -13.89
N ILE A 248 18.03 -10.54 -12.59
CA ILE A 248 16.99 -10.00 -11.70
C ILE A 248 17.10 -8.48 -11.62
N ILE A 249 18.32 -7.94 -11.52
CA ILE A 249 18.58 -6.49 -11.50
C ILE A 249 18.17 -5.85 -12.82
N PHE A 250 18.50 -6.47 -13.96
CA PHE A 250 18.07 -5.99 -15.27
C PHE A 250 16.54 -5.89 -15.36
N LEU A 251 15.82 -6.88 -14.80
CA LEU A 251 14.37 -6.85 -14.74
C LEU A 251 13.82 -5.69 -13.86
N LEU A 252 14.60 -5.12 -12.94
CA LEU A 252 14.21 -3.93 -12.15
C LEU A 252 13.97 -2.69 -13.02
N GLU A 253 14.50 -2.64 -14.25
CA GLU A 253 14.17 -1.56 -15.19
C GLU A 253 12.71 -1.62 -15.66
N SER A 254 12.07 -2.78 -15.57
CA SER A 254 10.67 -2.94 -15.92
C SER A 254 9.76 -2.25 -14.91
N LYS A 255 8.90 -1.35 -15.40
CA LYS A 255 7.85 -0.69 -14.59
C LYS A 255 6.92 -1.70 -13.91
N ILE A 256 6.71 -2.88 -14.51
CA ILE A 256 5.89 -3.95 -13.94
C ILE A 256 6.57 -4.51 -12.69
N VAL A 257 7.86 -4.81 -12.79
CA VAL A 257 8.66 -5.33 -11.67
C VAL A 257 8.77 -4.30 -10.55
N GLN A 258 9.02 -3.03 -10.88
CA GLN A 258 9.02 -1.93 -9.91
C GLN A 258 7.66 -1.80 -9.20
N SER A 259 6.54 -2.01 -9.91
CA SER A 259 5.20 -1.99 -9.30
C SER A 259 5.01 -3.12 -8.28
N ILE A 260 5.50 -4.33 -8.59
CA ILE A 260 5.48 -5.48 -7.69
C ILE A 260 6.32 -5.19 -6.44
N ILE A 261 7.55 -4.70 -6.61
CA ILE A 261 8.44 -4.33 -5.51
C ILE A 261 7.82 -3.23 -4.66
N PHE A 262 7.25 -2.21 -5.29
CA PHE A 262 6.56 -1.14 -4.58
C PHE A 262 5.40 -1.68 -3.73
N LYS A 263 4.64 -2.68 -4.21
CA LYS A 263 3.60 -3.36 -3.43
C LYS A 263 4.18 -4.12 -2.24
N LEU A 264 5.33 -4.78 -2.41
CA LEU A 264 6.05 -5.45 -1.32
C LEU A 264 6.54 -4.46 -0.27
N MET A 265 7.18 -3.36 -0.67
CA MET A 265 7.65 -2.31 0.24
C MET A 265 6.49 -1.74 1.06
N LYS A 266 5.33 -1.46 0.42
CA LYS A 266 4.10 -1.03 1.12
C LYS A 266 3.67 -2.02 2.20
N LYS A 267 3.75 -3.33 1.92
CA LYS A 267 3.43 -4.37 2.91
C LYS A 267 4.43 -4.33 4.08
N ASN A 268 5.74 -4.23 3.79
CA ASN A 268 6.78 -4.24 4.82
C ASN A 268 6.73 -3.00 5.73
N VAL A 269 6.45 -1.82 5.19
CA VAL A 269 6.24 -0.61 6.03
C VAL A 269 5.01 -0.74 6.91
N ARG A 270 3.93 -1.39 6.43
CA ARG A 270 2.73 -1.64 7.24
C ARG A 270 2.99 -2.61 8.38
N ILE A 271 3.76 -3.67 8.13
CA ILE A 271 4.21 -4.63 9.14
C ILE A 271 5.03 -3.89 10.21
N SER A 272 6.01 -3.07 9.79
CA SER A 272 6.85 -2.29 10.70
C SER A 272 6.03 -1.34 11.57
N LEU A 273 5.06 -0.63 10.97
CA LEU A 273 4.16 0.26 11.70
C LEU A 273 3.31 -0.49 12.74
N ASN A 274 2.77 -1.65 12.37
CA ASN A 274 2.00 -2.50 13.30
C ASN A 274 2.86 -3.07 14.44
N ALA A 275 4.17 -3.20 14.23
CA ALA A 275 5.12 -3.57 15.27
C ALA A 275 5.52 -2.38 16.18
N GLY A 276 4.95 -1.18 15.98
CA GLY A 276 5.22 0.01 16.78
C GLY A 276 6.36 0.89 16.26
N ILE A 277 6.94 0.56 15.10
CA ILE A 277 7.97 1.38 14.45
C ILE A 277 7.30 2.52 13.69
N THR A 278 7.42 3.74 14.20
CA THR A 278 6.77 4.92 13.60
C THR A 278 7.73 5.77 12.76
N THR A 279 9.04 5.52 12.83
CA THR A 279 10.06 6.14 11.97
C THR A 279 11.09 5.11 11.52
N ILE A 280 11.44 5.14 10.23
CA ILE A 280 12.43 4.24 9.62
C ILE A 280 13.44 5.07 8.81
N ARG A 281 14.73 4.75 8.94
CA ARG A 281 15.77 5.24 8.04
C ARG A 281 16.17 4.14 7.06
N CYS A 282 15.86 4.34 5.78
CA CYS A 282 16.11 3.43 4.67
C CYS A 282 17.49 3.70 4.09
N LEU A 283 18.37 2.69 4.09
CA LEU A 283 19.78 2.83 3.74
C LEU A 283 20.14 2.03 2.48
N GLY A 284 19.33 2.13 1.44
CA GLY A 284 19.59 1.48 0.16
C GLY A 284 18.38 0.74 -0.38
N ASP A 285 17.66 1.34 -1.32
CA ASP A 285 16.58 0.67 -2.05
C ASP A 285 16.67 1.00 -3.54
N ALA A 286 16.38 0.01 -4.38
CA ALA A 286 16.56 0.12 -5.82
C ALA A 286 15.65 1.18 -6.45
N LYS A 287 16.16 1.90 -7.46
CA LYS A 287 15.39 2.78 -8.35
C LYS A 287 14.59 3.86 -7.62
N PHE A 288 15.07 4.32 -6.46
CA PHE A 288 14.43 5.37 -5.65
C PHE A 288 12.96 5.06 -5.29
N LEU A 289 12.62 3.77 -5.18
CA LEU A 289 11.26 3.36 -4.81
C LEU A 289 10.92 3.74 -3.37
N ASP A 290 11.92 3.84 -2.51
CA ASP A 290 11.83 4.34 -1.13
C ASP A 290 11.45 5.83 -1.11
N VAL A 291 12.08 6.66 -1.94
CA VAL A 291 11.70 8.08 -2.16
C VAL A 291 10.25 8.18 -2.59
N LYS A 292 9.83 7.37 -3.58
CA LYS A 292 8.44 7.35 -4.06
C LYS A 292 7.47 6.95 -2.94
N LEU A 293 7.85 5.99 -2.10
CA LEU A 293 7.02 5.51 -1.00
C LEU A 293 6.92 6.56 0.11
N ARG A 294 8.05 7.15 0.54
CA ARG A 294 8.10 8.27 1.49
C ARG A 294 7.21 9.42 1.02
N ASN A 295 7.34 9.84 -0.24
CA ASN A 295 6.54 10.94 -0.77
C ASN A 295 5.04 10.63 -0.72
N LYS A 296 4.63 9.38 -1.02
CA LYS A 296 3.23 8.97 -0.89
C LYS A 296 2.76 8.89 0.57
N ILE A 297 3.62 8.53 1.52
CA ILE A 297 3.30 8.55 2.95
C ILE A 297 3.16 10.00 3.43
N ASN A 298 4.11 10.88 3.11
CA ASN A 298 4.09 12.30 3.47
C ASN A 298 2.90 13.06 2.84
N GLN A 299 2.50 12.66 1.63
CA GLN A 299 1.29 13.16 0.95
C GLN A 299 0.02 12.53 1.47
N ASN A 300 0.09 11.66 2.48
CA ASN A 300 -1.07 10.98 3.02
C ASN A 300 -1.86 10.26 1.91
N LYS A 301 -1.17 9.46 1.10
CA LYS A 301 -1.76 8.52 0.13
C LYS A 301 -1.58 7.06 0.56
N ILE A 302 -0.65 6.82 1.48
CA ILE A 302 -0.32 5.50 2.03
C ILE A 302 -0.13 5.67 3.53
N LEU A 303 -0.77 4.81 4.32
CA LEU A 303 -0.49 4.73 5.76
C LEU A 303 0.85 4.03 5.98
N GLY A 304 1.79 4.68 6.65
CA GLY A 304 3.10 4.14 6.96
C GLY A 304 3.84 4.97 8.02
N PRO A 305 4.99 4.48 8.49
CA PRO A 305 5.88 5.25 9.35
C PRO A 305 6.50 6.41 8.58
N ARG A 306 7.04 7.39 9.30
CA ARG A 306 7.92 8.41 8.71
C ARG A 306 9.15 7.72 8.14
N LEU A 307 9.48 8.01 6.88
CA LEU A 307 10.68 7.47 6.24
C LEU A 307 11.72 8.56 6.06
N LEU A 308 12.97 8.25 6.39
CA LEU A 308 14.17 8.98 5.94
C LEU A 308 14.86 8.08 4.93
N VAL A 309 15.09 8.52 3.71
CA VAL A 309 15.47 7.62 2.60
C VAL A 309 16.79 8.01 1.96
N ALA A 310 17.67 7.04 1.75
CA ALA A 310 18.97 7.23 1.11
C ALA A 310 18.94 7.06 -0.43
N GLY A 311 17.87 6.45 -0.97
CA GLY A 311 17.84 6.04 -2.36
C GLY A 311 18.83 4.91 -2.63
N GLU A 312 19.54 5.01 -3.74
CA GLU A 312 20.52 3.99 -4.15
C GLU A 312 21.85 4.17 -3.40
N THR A 313 22.43 3.07 -2.92
CA THR A 313 23.73 3.08 -2.24
C THR A 313 24.86 3.40 -3.23
N ILE A 314 25.99 3.90 -2.73
CA ILE A 314 27.20 4.13 -3.54
C ILE A 314 28.31 3.20 -3.06
N CYS A 315 29.01 2.55 -3.99
CA CYS A 315 30.01 1.51 -3.72
C CYS A 315 31.08 1.47 -4.82
N THR A 316 32.10 0.63 -4.67
CA THR A 316 33.19 0.45 -5.64
C THR A 316 33.00 -0.78 -6.52
N THR A 317 33.75 -0.85 -7.63
CA THR A 317 33.72 -2.01 -8.52
C THR A 317 34.12 -3.29 -7.80
N GLY A 318 33.28 -4.33 -7.90
CA GLY A 318 33.46 -5.59 -7.19
C GLY A 318 33.29 -5.50 -5.67
N GLY A 319 32.87 -4.34 -5.16
CA GLY A 319 32.62 -4.10 -3.74
C GLY A 319 31.30 -4.70 -3.26
N HIS A 320 31.08 -4.68 -1.94
CA HIS A 320 29.79 -5.09 -1.39
C HIS A 320 28.68 -4.17 -1.92
N GLY A 321 27.60 -4.78 -2.38
CA GLY A 321 26.51 -4.08 -3.03
C GLY A 321 26.76 -3.62 -4.46
N SER A 322 27.90 -3.95 -5.08
CA SER A 322 28.20 -3.55 -6.47
C SER A 322 27.22 -4.11 -7.51
N LEU A 323 26.51 -5.19 -7.18
CA LEU A 323 25.48 -5.76 -8.06
C LEU A 323 24.23 -4.86 -8.14
N TYR A 324 23.88 -4.12 -7.09
CA TYR A 324 22.60 -3.40 -7.00
C TYR A 324 22.73 -1.92 -6.63
N GLY A 325 23.90 -1.46 -6.21
CA GLY A 325 24.22 -0.08 -5.91
C GLY A 325 24.83 0.65 -7.10
N ASN A 326 25.05 1.95 -6.91
CA ASN A 326 25.76 2.81 -7.86
C ASN A 326 27.27 2.61 -7.68
N VAL A 327 27.90 2.04 -8.70
CA VAL A 327 29.34 1.75 -8.72
C VAL A 327 30.12 2.99 -9.19
N ALA A 328 31.23 3.31 -8.51
CA ALA A 328 32.17 4.36 -8.87
C ALA A 328 33.60 3.96 -8.51
N ASP A 329 34.56 4.35 -9.36
CA ASP A 329 35.99 4.09 -9.15
C ASP A 329 36.82 5.39 -9.23
N SER A 330 36.14 6.55 -9.18
CA SER A 330 36.79 7.85 -9.19
C SER A 330 36.02 8.89 -8.40
N LYS A 331 36.73 9.89 -7.84
CA LYS A 331 36.15 11.04 -7.13
C LYS A 331 35.03 11.71 -7.93
N THR A 332 35.20 11.85 -9.25
CA THR A 332 34.20 12.45 -10.14
C THR A 332 32.92 11.63 -10.22
N GLU A 333 33.03 10.30 -10.27
CA GLU A 333 31.87 9.40 -10.29
C GLU A 333 31.14 9.37 -8.95
N PHE A 334 31.87 9.30 -7.83
CA PHE A 334 31.26 9.42 -6.49
C PHE A 334 30.44 10.71 -6.35
N LYS A 335 31.03 11.83 -6.73
CA LYS A 335 30.37 13.14 -6.75
C LYS A 335 29.13 13.15 -7.65
N LYS A 336 29.20 12.52 -8.82
CA LYS A 336 28.05 12.39 -9.74
C LYS A 336 26.92 11.59 -9.09
N HIS A 337 27.20 10.48 -8.43
CA HIS A 337 26.19 9.65 -7.77
C HIS A 337 25.54 10.36 -6.58
N VAL A 338 26.33 11.05 -5.76
CA VAL A 338 25.79 11.89 -4.66
C VAL A 338 24.83 12.93 -5.21
N ARG A 339 25.22 13.66 -6.25
CA ARG A 339 24.37 14.66 -6.91
C ARG A 339 23.13 14.05 -7.55
N ASN A 340 23.25 12.86 -8.14
CA ASN A 340 22.10 12.15 -8.66
C ASN A 340 21.09 11.83 -7.54
N ASN A 341 21.55 11.26 -6.42
CA ASN A 341 20.70 10.98 -5.26
C ASN A 341 20.04 12.25 -4.72
N ILE A 342 20.80 13.34 -4.55
CA ILE A 342 20.26 14.65 -4.15
C ILE A 342 19.17 15.11 -5.14
N SER A 343 19.40 14.97 -6.46
CA SER A 343 18.41 15.36 -7.47
C SER A 343 17.09 14.57 -7.39
N LYS A 344 17.13 13.35 -6.84
CA LYS A 344 15.94 12.53 -6.58
C LYS A 344 15.24 12.88 -5.26
N GLY A 345 15.83 13.74 -4.43
CA GLY A 345 15.24 14.23 -3.19
C GLY A 345 15.36 13.25 -2.02
N VAL A 346 16.51 12.58 -1.90
CA VAL A 346 16.86 11.76 -0.72
C VAL A 346 17.04 12.62 0.54
N ASP A 347 16.94 12.01 1.72
CA ASP A 347 17.13 12.68 3.02
C ASP A 347 18.56 12.51 3.58
N LEU A 348 19.33 11.59 3.01
CA LEU A 348 20.70 11.26 3.39
C LEU A 348 21.40 10.49 2.28
N ILE A 349 22.70 10.26 2.42
CA ILE A 349 23.50 9.41 1.52
C ILE A 349 23.94 8.15 2.26
N LYS A 350 23.97 7.02 1.55
CA LYS A 350 24.52 5.75 2.03
C LYS A 350 25.68 5.32 1.15
N ILE A 351 26.82 5.05 1.77
CA ILE A 351 27.99 4.44 1.12
C ILE A 351 28.27 3.04 1.68
N ILE A 352 28.97 2.25 0.88
CA ILE A 352 29.50 0.95 1.26
C ILE A 352 31.03 1.02 1.23
N SER A 353 31.63 1.34 2.37
CA SER A 353 33.07 1.59 2.49
C SER A 353 33.89 0.32 2.77
N THR A 354 33.26 -0.76 3.23
CA THR A 354 33.91 -2.07 3.38
C THR A 354 33.13 -3.18 2.73
N GLY A 355 33.79 -4.33 2.52
CA GLY A 355 33.12 -5.59 2.23
C GLY A 355 32.08 -5.94 3.30
N GLY A 356 31.05 -6.69 2.91
CA GLY A 356 29.95 -7.11 3.78
C GLY A 356 29.78 -8.63 3.79
N VAL A 357 29.18 -9.14 4.86
CA VAL A 357 28.97 -10.59 5.06
C VAL A 357 28.18 -11.24 3.92
N MET A 358 27.21 -10.53 3.33
CA MET A 358 26.27 -11.14 2.37
C MET A 358 26.90 -11.50 1.02
N ASP A 359 27.93 -10.76 0.60
CA ASP A 359 28.61 -10.95 -0.69
C ASP A 359 30.04 -11.52 -0.51
N ALA A 360 30.43 -11.84 0.73
CA ALA A 360 31.75 -12.37 1.05
C ALA A 360 31.92 -13.81 0.53
N GLN A 361 32.93 -14.04 -0.31
CA GLN A 361 33.28 -15.39 -0.79
C GLN A 361 34.18 -16.13 0.21
N LYS A 362 34.94 -15.38 1.01
CA LYS A 362 35.75 -15.86 2.12
C LYS A 362 35.44 -15.04 3.37
N VAL A 363 35.62 -15.63 4.55
CA VAL A 363 35.44 -14.93 5.84
C VAL A 363 36.26 -13.64 5.93
N SER A 364 37.44 -13.62 5.32
CA SER A 364 38.32 -12.46 5.29
C SER A 364 37.87 -11.35 4.34
N ASP A 365 36.86 -11.56 3.47
CA ASP A 365 36.38 -10.54 2.55
C ASP A 365 35.43 -9.54 3.23
N ALA A 366 34.70 -10.00 4.25
CA ALA A 366 33.91 -9.12 5.11
C ALA A 366 34.83 -8.12 5.83
N GLY A 367 34.44 -6.85 5.84
CA GLY A 367 35.21 -5.79 6.50
C GLY A 367 36.45 -5.29 5.75
N LYS A 368 36.90 -5.90 4.65
CA LYS A 368 38.01 -5.32 3.85
C LYS A 368 37.63 -3.90 3.41
N PRO A 369 38.47 -2.88 3.66
CA PRO A 369 38.25 -1.55 3.10
C PRO A 369 38.15 -1.61 1.57
N GLN A 370 37.12 -0.95 1.05
CA GLN A 370 36.76 -0.95 -0.37
C GLN A 370 36.72 0.46 -0.96
N MET A 371 36.60 1.48 -0.12
CA MET A 371 36.75 2.89 -0.50
C MET A 371 37.99 3.47 0.20
N THR A 372 38.70 4.35 -0.49
CA THR A 372 39.76 5.18 0.11
C THR A 372 39.17 6.35 0.90
N ILE A 373 39.93 6.88 1.87
CA ILE A 373 39.53 8.09 2.64
C ILE A 373 39.16 9.23 1.68
N ASP A 374 39.99 9.44 0.66
CA ASP A 374 39.84 10.43 -0.40
C ASP A 374 38.53 10.32 -1.18
N GLU A 375 38.02 9.11 -1.39
CA GLU A 375 36.73 8.87 -2.05
C GLU A 375 35.56 9.10 -1.10
N ILE A 376 35.70 8.70 0.17
CA ILE A 376 34.69 8.92 1.20
C ILE A 376 34.54 10.43 1.46
N GLU A 377 35.65 11.18 1.53
CA GLU A 377 35.65 12.62 1.78
C GLU A 377 34.94 13.40 0.67
N VAL A 378 35.06 12.97 -0.59
CA VAL A 378 34.30 13.57 -1.69
C VAL A 378 32.80 13.37 -1.52
N VAL A 379 32.38 12.19 -1.01
CA VAL A 379 30.97 11.91 -0.75
C VAL A 379 30.44 12.76 0.39
N THR A 380 31.15 12.80 1.53
CA THR A 380 30.74 13.56 2.72
C THR A 380 30.71 15.06 2.42
N SER A 381 31.74 15.59 1.75
CA SER A 381 31.80 17.00 1.35
C SER A 381 30.63 17.41 0.47
N GLU A 382 30.29 16.63 -0.57
CA GLU A 382 29.15 16.96 -1.43
C GLU A 382 27.80 16.78 -0.73
N ALA A 383 27.64 15.78 0.14
CA ALA A 383 26.42 15.56 0.92
C ALA A 383 26.19 16.68 1.95
N HIS A 384 27.21 17.04 2.72
CA HIS A 384 27.14 18.10 3.74
C HIS A 384 26.90 19.47 3.12
N ARG A 385 27.45 19.76 1.93
CA ARG A 385 27.11 20.98 1.16
C ARG A 385 25.63 21.08 0.81
N ALA A 386 24.93 19.95 0.71
CA ALA A 386 23.49 19.87 0.51
C ALA A 386 22.72 19.70 1.84
N ASN A 387 23.37 19.86 3.00
CA ASN A 387 22.83 19.63 4.34
C ASN A 387 22.30 18.20 4.56
N LEU A 388 22.88 17.22 3.88
CA LEU A 388 22.54 15.80 4.04
C LEU A 388 23.62 15.07 4.82
N LYS A 389 23.20 14.15 5.70
CA LYS A 389 24.11 13.26 6.44
C LYS A 389 24.56 12.09 5.57
N VAL A 390 25.67 11.47 5.95
CA VAL A 390 26.20 10.24 5.34
C VAL A 390 26.21 9.09 6.34
N ALA A 391 25.67 7.95 5.91
CA ALA A 391 25.80 6.68 6.62
C ALA A 391 26.77 5.77 5.86
N ALA A 392 27.68 5.07 6.56
CA ALA A 392 28.61 4.13 5.95
C ALA A 392 28.40 2.70 6.47
N HIS A 393 28.41 1.73 5.56
CA HIS A 393 28.56 0.31 5.91
C HIS A 393 30.03 0.04 6.26
N CYS A 394 30.32 -0.30 7.52
CA CYS A 394 31.67 -0.66 7.95
C CYS A 394 31.63 -1.91 8.83
N GLU A 395 32.38 -2.94 8.43
CA GLU A 395 32.52 -4.20 9.18
C GLU A 395 33.97 -4.46 9.64
N SER A 396 34.83 -3.43 9.65
CA SER A 396 36.18 -3.52 10.22
C SER A 396 36.59 -2.24 10.94
N THR A 397 37.48 -2.39 11.93
CA THR A 397 38.05 -1.26 12.68
C THR A 397 38.70 -0.24 11.75
N LYS A 398 39.48 -0.70 10.75
CA LYS A 398 40.12 0.17 9.76
C LYS A 398 39.09 0.93 8.92
N GLY A 399 38.04 0.26 8.44
CA GLY A 399 36.98 0.93 7.68
C GLY A 399 36.19 1.94 8.51
N ILE A 400 36.05 1.73 9.82
CA ILE A 400 35.46 2.70 10.75
C ILE A 400 36.36 3.92 10.89
N GLU A 401 37.66 3.73 11.16
CA GLU A 401 38.64 4.82 11.26
C GLU A 401 38.63 5.67 9.98
N GLU A 402 38.74 5.04 8.80
CA GLU A 402 38.76 5.73 7.51
C GLU A 402 37.46 6.51 7.25
N ALA A 403 36.30 5.93 7.57
CA ALA A 403 35.01 6.59 7.43
C ALA A 403 34.85 7.79 8.38
N LEU A 404 35.29 7.65 9.63
CA LEU A 404 35.23 8.72 10.63
C LEU A 404 36.18 9.87 10.28
N ILE A 405 37.42 9.57 9.86
CA ILE A 405 38.39 10.58 9.38
C ILE A 405 37.80 11.39 8.22
N ALA A 406 37.13 10.71 7.29
CA ALA A 406 36.49 11.33 6.13
C ALA A 406 35.16 12.05 6.45
N GLY A 407 34.69 12.05 7.70
CA GLY A 407 33.53 12.83 8.15
C GLY A 407 32.17 12.16 7.99
N VAL A 408 32.09 10.82 8.00
CA VAL A 408 30.81 10.10 8.00
C VAL A 408 30.02 10.35 9.30
N ASP A 409 28.71 10.54 9.20
CA ASP A 409 27.83 10.85 10.35
C ASP A 409 27.39 9.62 11.14
N THR A 410 27.15 8.47 10.47
CA THR A 410 26.79 7.21 11.15
C THR A 410 27.49 6.00 10.57
N ILE A 411 27.98 5.15 11.46
CA ILE A 411 28.56 3.85 11.14
C ILE A 411 27.48 2.78 11.31
N GLU A 412 27.32 1.95 10.28
CA GLU A 412 26.42 0.80 10.29
C GLU A 412 27.21 -0.50 10.47
N HIS A 413 26.61 -1.45 11.22
CA HIS A 413 27.21 -2.73 11.66
C HIS A 413 28.31 -2.56 12.70
N GLY A 414 29.42 -1.93 12.32
CA GLY A 414 30.56 -1.69 13.19
C GLY A 414 31.49 -2.89 13.33
N ALA A 415 32.48 -2.71 14.19
CA ALA A 415 33.58 -3.63 14.47
C ALA A 415 34.18 -3.27 15.84
N PRO A 416 35.10 -4.08 16.40
CA PRO A 416 35.82 -3.70 17.61
C PRO A 416 36.45 -2.31 17.47
N LEU A 417 36.19 -1.44 18.44
CA LEU A 417 36.74 -0.10 18.48
C LEU A 417 38.13 -0.12 19.10
N ASN A 418 38.93 0.89 18.77
CA ASN A 418 40.17 1.19 19.47
C ASN A 418 40.17 2.67 19.91
N SER A 419 41.29 3.17 20.44
CA SER A 419 41.39 4.52 20.98
C SER A 419 41.56 5.63 19.93
N LYS A 420 41.85 5.28 18.68
CA LYS A 420 41.85 6.20 17.53
C LYS A 420 40.44 6.33 17.00
#